data_AF-A0A3A8Z208-F1
#
_entry.id   AF-A0A3A8Z208-F1
#
_cell.length_a   1.000
_cell.length_b   1.000
_cell.length_c   1.000
_cell.angle_alpha   90.00
_cell.angle_beta   90.00
_cell.angle_gamma   90.00
#
_symmetry.space_group_name_H-M   'P 1'
#
loop_
_entity.id
_entity.type
_entity.pdbx_description
1 polymer ?
#
loop_
_entity_poly.entity_id
_entity_poly.type
_entity_poly.pdbx_seq_one_letter_code
_entity_poly.pdbx_strand_id
1 'polypeptide(L)'
;MSVQVEKLEKSMAKLTIEVAAEEFDAALTKAYQKSKGKIAIPGFRKGKAPRAMIEKMYGAGIFYEDAANIVIPDAYESAAEESGLEIVAQPEIEIVQIEKGKEFIFTALVAVKPEVTLGEYKGLAIEKKTAEVTDEDVEEEIGRIREANSRMLTIDDRAAEEGDTVIIDFDGYVDGEQFEGGKAEDYALELGSHSFIDTFEEQLVGKNIGEDIEVNVTFPDEYQAEELQGKPAMFKVQIKEIKMKELPELDDEFAQDVSECDTLEEYRNETREKLLESKEAAIKREKEEDVVNKIIENAQMEIPEQMVAAQTRQMTQEFAGRLQSQGLSLEQYMQFTGLTAQKMVEELEPQALKRIQSRLVLEAVVEAEHIEVSDEDFEKEIENMASMYQMEAEKLKEIMGDAEKEQVRMDIAVQKAVDFVVDAAQEN
;
A
#
# COMPACT_ATOMS: atom_id res chain seq x y z
N MET A 1 23.76 -32.78 -10.66
CA MET A 1 23.73 -31.54 -9.86
C MET A 1 24.19 -31.89 -8.45
N SER A 2 24.93 -31.00 -7.79
CA SER A 2 25.25 -31.11 -6.37
C SER A 2 24.89 -29.80 -5.68
N VAL A 3 24.44 -29.88 -4.41
CA VAL A 3 24.05 -28.71 -3.62
C VAL A 3 24.78 -28.78 -2.28
N GLN A 4 25.46 -27.70 -1.93
CA GLN A 4 26.05 -27.52 -0.60
C GLN A 4 25.34 -26.39 0.12
N VAL A 5 24.87 -26.67 1.33
CA VAL A 5 24.14 -25.71 2.16
C VAL A 5 25.05 -25.24 3.29
N GLU A 6 25.33 -23.94 3.34
CA GLU A 6 26.04 -23.29 4.44
C GLU A 6 25.07 -22.34 5.16
N LYS A 7 24.74 -22.61 6.43
CA LYS A 7 23.94 -21.71 7.25
C LYS A 7 24.81 -20.53 7.72
N LEU A 8 24.28 -19.32 7.61
CA LEU A 8 24.92 -18.06 8.00
C LEU A 8 24.15 -17.42 9.17
N GLU A 9 24.71 -16.36 9.75
CA GLU A 9 24.04 -15.55 10.78
C GLU A 9 22.83 -14.79 10.20
N LYS A 10 21.93 -14.29 11.07
CA LYS A 10 20.73 -13.52 10.68
C LYS A 10 19.77 -14.28 9.75
N SER A 11 19.59 -15.57 9.99
CA SER A 11 18.69 -16.42 9.20
C SER A 11 18.97 -16.40 7.69
N MET A 12 20.24 -16.31 7.32
CA MET A 12 20.69 -16.42 5.94
C MET A 12 21.28 -17.81 5.69
N ALA A 13 21.21 -18.28 4.44
CA ALA A 13 21.95 -19.46 4.01
C ALA A 13 22.57 -19.22 2.63
N LYS A 14 23.73 -19.84 2.40
CA LYS A 14 24.40 -19.87 1.11
C LYS A 14 24.27 -21.27 0.52
N LEU A 15 23.56 -21.36 -0.60
CA LEU A 15 23.50 -22.55 -1.42
C LEU A 15 24.59 -22.45 -2.48
N THR A 16 25.51 -23.42 -2.53
CA THR A 16 26.46 -23.56 -3.64
C THR A 16 25.95 -24.67 -4.54
N ILE A 17 25.57 -24.31 -5.78
CA ILE A 17 24.98 -25.23 -6.74
C ILE A 17 26.01 -25.52 -7.84
N GLU A 18 26.28 -26.81 -8.05
CA GLU A 18 27.15 -27.30 -9.12
C GLU A 18 26.31 -28.00 -10.18
N VAL A 19 26.33 -27.42 -11.39
CA VAL A 19 25.66 -27.95 -12.57
C VAL A 19 26.68 -28.66 -13.44
N ALA A 20 26.33 -29.87 -13.90
CA ALA A 20 27.21 -30.70 -14.70
C ALA A 20 27.57 -30.01 -16.03
N ALA A 21 28.79 -30.23 -16.51
CA ALA A 21 29.27 -29.65 -17.77
C ALA A 21 28.36 -29.97 -18.97
N GLU A 22 27.78 -31.17 -19.00
CA GLU A 22 26.88 -31.61 -20.08
C GLU A 22 25.57 -30.79 -20.12
N GLU A 23 24.99 -30.48 -18.96
CA GLU A 23 23.78 -29.66 -18.82
C GLU A 23 24.06 -28.22 -19.24
N PHE A 24 25.20 -27.67 -18.80
CA PHE A 24 25.62 -26.33 -19.19
C PHE A 24 25.93 -26.24 -20.70
N ASP A 25 26.57 -27.25 -21.29
CA ASP A 25 26.84 -27.29 -22.74
C ASP A 25 25.55 -27.39 -23.58
N ALA A 26 24.52 -28.09 -23.07
CA ALA A 26 23.19 -28.11 -23.67
C ALA A 26 22.55 -26.71 -23.62
N ALA A 27 22.68 -26.00 -22.50
CA ALA A 27 22.19 -24.62 -22.37
C ALA A 27 22.94 -23.64 -23.29
N LEU A 28 24.26 -23.76 -23.41
CA LEU A 28 25.04 -22.99 -24.39
C LEU A 28 24.57 -23.23 -25.83
N THR A 29 24.15 -24.45 -26.14
CA THR A 29 23.59 -24.76 -27.45
C THR A 29 22.22 -24.11 -27.64
N LYS A 30 21.35 -24.13 -26.63
CA LYS A 30 20.06 -23.41 -26.64
C LYS A 30 20.26 -21.89 -26.79
N ALA A 31 21.17 -21.30 -26.02
CA ALA A 31 21.56 -19.89 -26.11
C ALA A 31 22.03 -19.52 -27.52
N TYR A 32 22.92 -20.32 -28.11
CA TYR A 32 23.34 -20.13 -29.50
C TYR A 32 22.15 -20.16 -30.48
N GLN A 33 21.21 -21.10 -30.34
CA GLN A 33 20.06 -21.17 -31.25
C GLN A 33 19.15 -19.94 -31.16
N LYS A 34 18.98 -19.39 -29.95
CA LYS A 34 18.20 -18.18 -29.67
C LYS A 34 18.88 -16.92 -30.23
N SER A 35 20.20 -16.83 -30.08
CA SER A 35 20.96 -15.60 -30.35
C SER A 35 21.59 -15.55 -31.76
N LYS A 36 21.79 -16.69 -32.45
CA LYS A 36 22.39 -16.75 -33.81
C LYS A 36 21.70 -15.83 -34.83
N GLY A 37 20.39 -15.65 -34.71
CA GLY A 37 19.59 -14.82 -35.61
C GLY A 37 19.86 -13.33 -35.47
N LYS A 38 20.37 -12.88 -34.31
CA LYS A 38 20.69 -11.48 -34.00
C LYS A 38 22.14 -11.14 -34.37
N ILE A 39 23.04 -12.13 -34.37
CA ILE A 39 24.48 -11.95 -34.59
C ILE A 39 24.82 -11.91 -36.10
N ALA A 40 25.59 -10.92 -36.51
CA ALA A 40 26.09 -10.77 -37.88
C ALA A 40 27.59 -11.12 -37.95
N ILE A 41 27.95 -12.11 -38.76
CA ILE A 41 29.34 -12.51 -38.99
C ILE A 41 29.69 -12.21 -40.46
N PRO A 42 30.76 -11.45 -40.75
CA PRO A 42 31.25 -11.24 -42.11
C PRO A 42 31.46 -12.56 -42.86
N GLY A 43 30.93 -12.67 -44.08
CA GLY A 43 31.02 -13.87 -44.90
C GLY A 43 29.93 -14.93 -44.66
N PHE A 44 29.06 -14.76 -43.67
CA PHE A 44 27.92 -15.64 -43.42
C PHE A 44 26.60 -14.89 -43.52
N ARG A 45 25.58 -15.54 -44.09
CA ARG A 45 24.20 -15.02 -44.02
C ARG A 45 23.75 -14.99 -42.56
N LYS A 46 23.07 -13.90 -42.14
CA LYS A 46 22.53 -13.72 -40.78
C LYS A 46 21.80 -14.98 -40.30
N GLY A 47 22.16 -15.49 -39.12
CA GLY A 47 21.61 -16.74 -38.55
C GLY A 47 22.18 -18.05 -39.08
N LYS A 48 23.15 -18.04 -40.00
CA LYS A 48 23.77 -19.25 -40.58
C LYS A 48 25.24 -19.46 -40.21
N ALA A 49 25.84 -18.52 -39.47
CA ALA A 49 27.20 -18.68 -38.99
C ALA A 49 27.28 -19.81 -37.94
N PRO A 50 28.20 -20.79 -38.08
CA PRO A 50 28.42 -21.84 -37.08
C PRO A 50 28.86 -21.27 -35.72
N ARG A 51 28.43 -21.89 -34.62
CA ARG A 51 28.78 -21.49 -33.24
C ARG A 51 30.28 -21.23 -33.04
N ALA A 52 31.14 -22.13 -33.51
CA ALA A 52 32.59 -22.00 -33.38
C ALA A 52 33.17 -20.74 -34.07
N MET A 53 32.57 -20.29 -35.17
CA MET A 53 33.00 -19.05 -35.85
C MET A 53 32.55 -17.80 -35.09
N ILE A 54 31.38 -17.87 -34.43
CA ILE A 54 30.90 -16.79 -33.57
C ILE A 54 31.77 -16.67 -32.32
N GLU A 55 32.04 -17.79 -31.64
CA GLU A 55 32.93 -17.84 -30.46
C GLU A 55 34.34 -17.33 -30.80
N LYS A 56 34.85 -17.61 -32.01
CA LYS A 56 36.17 -17.12 -32.45
C LYS A 56 36.21 -15.61 -32.68
N MET A 57 35.11 -15.00 -33.12
CA MET A 57 35.04 -13.57 -33.44
C MET A 57 34.67 -12.70 -32.24
N TYR A 58 33.74 -13.17 -31.40
CA TYR A 58 33.19 -12.42 -30.28
C TYR A 58 33.66 -12.90 -28.90
N GLY A 59 34.46 -13.97 -28.85
CA GLY A 59 34.93 -14.58 -27.62
C GLY A 59 34.07 -15.77 -27.18
N ALA A 60 34.68 -16.70 -26.44
CA ALA A 60 34.01 -17.92 -25.98
C ALA A 60 32.84 -17.65 -25.02
N GLY A 61 32.85 -16.50 -24.35
CA GLY A 61 31.85 -16.10 -23.35
C GLY A 61 30.58 -15.45 -23.91
N ILE A 62 30.45 -15.23 -25.22
CA ILE A 62 29.28 -14.54 -25.81
C ILE A 62 27.94 -15.20 -25.48
N PHE A 63 27.93 -16.50 -25.17
CA PHE A 63 26.71 -17.24 -24.84
C PHE A 63 26.60 -17.59 -23.34
N TYR A 64 27.55 -17.19 -22.52
CA TYR A 64 27.64 -17.62 -21.12
C TYR A 64 26.50 -17.07 -20.28
N GLU A 65 26.23 -15.77 -20.37
CA GLU A 65 25.13 -15.12 -19.67
C GLU A 65 23.77 -15.68 -20.09
N ASP A 66 23.52 -15.81 -21.40
CA ASP A 66 22.29 -16.42 -21.93
C ASP A 66 22.12 -17.87 -21.46
N ALA A 67 23.21 -18.65 -21.38
CA ALA A 67 23.17 -20.02 -20.90
C ALA A 67 22.96 -20.11 -19.39
N ALA A 68 23.61 -19.24 -18.62
CA ALA A 68 23.39 -19.13 -17.17
C ALA A 68 21.92 -18.81 -16.87
N ASN A 69 21.34 -17.82 -17.57
CA ASN A 69 19.92 -17.45 -17.42
C ASN A 69 18.93 -18.58 -17.81
N ILE A 70 19.37 -19.58 -18.59
CA ILE A 70 18.57 -20.77 -18.92
C ILE A 70 18.67 -21.84 -17.84
N VAL A 71 19.84 -21.98 -17.20
CA VAL A 71 20.15 -23.08 -16.27
C VAL A 71 19.82 -22.73 -14.82
N ILE A 72 20.14 -21.50 -14.40
CA ILE A 72 20.01 -21.05 -13.01
C ILE A 72 18.60 -21.28 -12.45
N PRO A 73 17.49 -20.95 -13.16
CA PRO A 73 16.14 -21.11 -12.58
C PRO A 73 15.82 -22.56 -12.18
N ASP A 74 15.92 -23.50 -13.13
CA ASP A 74 15.60 -24.92 -12.89
C ASP A 74 16.56 -25.53 -11.85
N ALA A 75 17.85 -25.15 -11.91
CA ALA A 75 18.86 -25.64 -10.97
C ALA A 75 18.68 -25.10 -9.55
N TYR A 76 18.26 -23.84 -9.43
CA TYR A 76 17.95 -23.23 -8.16
C TYR A 76 16.68 -23.82 -7.54
N GLU A 77 15.61 -24.01 -8.33
CA GLU A 77 14.37 -24.63 -7.86
C GLU A 77 14.63 -26.03 -7.28
N SER A 78 15.35 -26.86 -8.03
CA SER A 78 15.76 -28.20 -7.55
C SER A 78 16.61 -28.13 -6.28
N ALA A 79 17.54 -27.17 -6.20
CA ALA A 79 18.42 -27.02 -5.05
C ALA A 79 17.69 -26.48 -3.81
N ALA A 80 16.71 -25.59 -4.00
CA ALA A 80 15.86 -25.08 -2.93
C ALA A 80 15.05 -26.22 -2.30
N GLU A 81 14.41 -27.06 -3.13
CA GLU A 81 13.69 -28.24 -2.66
C GLU A 81 14.61 -29.23 -1.92
N GLU A 82 15.78 -29.54 -2.48
CA GLU A 82 16.74 -30.47 -1.85
C GLU A 82 17.32 -29.92 -0.53
N SER A 83 17.42 -28.60 -0.39
CA SER A 83 17.93 -27.96 0.83
C SER A 83 17.02 -28.14 2.06
N GLY A 84 15.71 -28.34 1.82
CA GLY A 84 14.70 -28.39 2.88
C GLY A 84 14.55 -27.09 3.68
N LEU A 85 15.11 -25.97 3.20
CA LEU A 85 15.00 -24.67 3.83
C LEU A 85 13.71 -23.97 3.38
N GLU A 86 13.01 -23.33 4.32
CA GLU A 86 11.89 -22.46 4.00
C GLU A 86 12.43 -21.08 3.58
N ILE A 87 12.59 -20.89 2.27
CA ILE A 87 13.17 -19.67 1.69
C ILE A 87 12.08 -18.60 1.56
N VAL A 88 12.29 -17.44 2.19
CA VAL A 88 11.27 -16.38 2.35
C VAL A 88 11.51 -15.15 1.47
N ALA A 89 12.63 -15.11 0.72
CA ALA A 89 12.94 -14.02 -0.20
C ALA A 89 13.62 -14.53 -1.48
N GLN A 90 13.61 -13.70 -2.52
CA GLN A 90 14.35 -14.00 -3.75
C GLN A 90 15.86 -14.11 -3.49
N PRO A 91 16.55 -15.10 -4.08
CA PRO A 91 17.97 -15.29 -3.89
C PRO A 91 18.80 -14.17 -4.55
N GLU A 92 19.93 -13.83 -3.95
CA GLU A 92 21.01 -13.15 -4.65
C GLU A 92 21.92 -14.18 -5.30
N ILE A 93 21.99 -14.15 -6.64
CA ILE A 93 22.77 -15.12 -7.41
C ILE A 93 24.13 -14.53 -7.79
N GLU A 94 25.20 -15.24 -7.44
CA GLU A 94 26.57 -14.92 -7.82
C GLU A 94 27.18 -16.09 -8.62
N ILE A 95 27.72 -15.80 -9.80
CA ILE A 95 28.39 -16.81 -10.63
C ILE A 95 29.84 -16.97 -10.15
N VAL A 96 30.17 -18.15 -9.65
CA VAL A 96 31.52 -18.48 -9.16
C VAL A 96 32.40 -19.02 -10.28
N GLN A 97 31.86 -19.92 -11.13
CA GLN A 97 32.59 -20.51 -12.23
C GLN A 97 31.71 -20.66 -13.47
N ILE A 98 32.19 -20.12 -14.60
CA ILE A 98 31.51 -20.21 -15.90
C ILE A 98 32.50 -20.42 -17.04
N GLU A 99 32.69 -21.67 -17.43
CA GLU A 99 33.61 -22.05 -18.50
C GLU A 99 33.07 -23.23 -19.31
N LYS A 100 33.37 -23.23 -20.62
CA LYS A 100 32.98 -24.33 -21.52
C LYS A 100 33.71 -25.63 -21.16
N GLY A 101 32.97 -26.74 -21.10
CA GLY A 101 33.52 -28.07 -20.81
C GLY A 101 33.94 -28.28 -19.35
N LYS A 102 33.64 -27.32 -18.47
CA LYS A 102 33.73 -27.47 -17.01
C LYS A 102 32.33 -27.39 -16.41
N GLU A 103 32.23 -27.79 -15.16
CA GLU A 103 31.03 -27.56 -14.35
C GLU A 103 30.74 -26.06 -14.19
N PHE A 104 29.45 -25.74 -14.17
CA PHE A 104 28.95 -24.40 -13.92
C PHE A 104 28.59 -24.28 -12.45
N ILE A 105 29.23 -23.36 -11.75
CA ILE A 105 29.07 -23.19 -10.30
C ILE A 105 28.55 -21.79 -10.03
N PHE A 106 27.47 -21.70 -9.29
CA PHE A 106 26.93 -20.44 -8.79
C PHE A 106 26.50 -20.59 -7.34
N THR A 107 26.47 -19.48 -6.63
CA THR A 107 25.99 -19.42 -5.26
C THR A 107 24.71 -18.62 -5.21
N ALA A 108 23.74 -19.12 -4.45
CA ALA A 108 22.51 -18.42 -4.12
C ALA A 108 22.54 -18.07 -2.63
N LEU A 109 22.60 -16.78 -2.32
CA LEU A 109 22.42 -16.27 -0.97
C LEU A 109 20.92 -16.09 -0.73
N VAL A 110 20.36 -16.83 0.21
CA VAL A 110 18.93 -16.91 0.47
C VAL A 110 18.61 -16.49 1.91
N ALA A 111 17.50 -15.77 2.08
CA ALA A 111 16.89 -15.56 3.38
C ALA A 111 16.01 -16.76 3.72
N VAL A 112 16.28 -17.37 4.86
CA VAL A 112 15.52 -18.48 5.41
C VAL A 112 14.55 -17.93 6.45
N LYS A 113 13.40 -18.57 6.61
CA LYS A 113 12.44 -18.23 7.66
C LYS A 113 13.15 -18.18 9.03
N PRO A 114 13.04 -17.06 9.76
CA PRO A 114 13.64 -16.94 11.07
C PRO A 114 13.04 -17.91 12.09
N GLU A 115 13.90 -18.50 12.92
CA GLU A 115 13.45 -19.21 14.12
C GLU A 115 13.07 -18.18 15.18
N VAL A 116 11.87 -18.35 15.76
CA VAL A 116 11.38 -17.48 16.83
C VAL A 116 11.48 -18.23 18.16
N THR A 117 12.12 -17.60 19.14
CA THR A 117 12.05 -18.04 20.53
C THR A 117 11.05 -17.17 21.27
N LEU A 118 9.90 -17.74 21.63
CA LEU A 118 8.87 -17.03 22.40
C LEU A 118 9.34 -16.77 23.84
N GLY A 119 9.15 -15.55 24.31
CA GLY A 119 9.27 -15.18 25.72
C GLY A 119 7.94 -15.35 26.46
N GLU A 120 7.55 -14.34 27.24
CA GLU A 120 6.23 -14.29 27.87
C GLU A 120 5.18 -13.79 26.86
N TYR A 121 4.18 -14.63 26.57
CA TYR A 121 3.10 -14.33 25.61
C TYR A 121 1.68 -14.54 26.17
N LYS A 122 1.56 -15.00 27.42
CA LYS A 122 0.29 -15.19 28.13
C LYS A 122 0.26 -14.31 29.37
N GLY A 123 -0.92 -13.85 29.79
CA GLY A 123 -1.07 -13.05 31.02
C GLY A 123 -0.53 -11.64 30.89
N LEU A 124 -0.33 -11.15 29.66
CA LEU A 124 0.20 -9.81 29.39
C LEU A 124 -0.79 -8.75 29.89
N ALA A 125 -0.30 -7.82 30.69
CA ALA A 125 -1.06 -6.70 31.19
C ALA A 125 -1.42 -5.72 30.05
N ILE A 126 -2.68 -5.40 29.82
CA ILE A 126 -3.15 -4.44 28.81
C ILE A 126 -4.08 -3.41 29.47
N GLU A 127 -4.09 -2.18 28.96
CA GLU A 127 -5.01 -1.14 29.43
C GLU A 127 -6.43 -1.45 28.97
N LYS A 128 -7.40 -1.44 29.90
CA LYS A 128 -8.80 -1.60 29.53
C LYS A 128 -9.36 -0.31 28.95
N LYS A 129 -9.77 -0.36 27.68
CA LYS A 129 -10.52 0.72 27.03
C LYS A 129 -12.00 0.36 26.95
N THR A 130 -12.87 1.33 27.15
CA THR A 130 -14.33 1.18 27.05
C THR A 130 -14.85 2.04 25.90
N ALA A 131 -15.73 1.47 25.08
CA ALA A 131 -16.44 2.22 24.06
C ALA A 131 -17.57 3.01 24.73
N GLU A 132 -17.51 4.32 24.66
CA GLU A 132 -18.60 5.21 25.06
C GLU A 132 -18.96 6.11 23.88
N VAL A 133 -20.25 6.20 23.55
CA VAL A 133 -20.78 7.11 22.53
C VAL A 133 -21.64 8.14 23.22
N THR A 134 -21.18 9.38 23.18
CA THR A 134 -21.90 10.53 23.73
C THR A 134 -22.97 11.01 22.77
N ASP A 135 -23.92 11.81 23.27
CA ASP A 135 -24.92 12.44 22.42
C ASP A 135 -24.27 13.41 21.42
N GLU A 136 -23.17 14.06 21.81
CA GLU A 136 -22.37 14.95 20.96
C GLU A 136 -21.77 14.20 19.77
N ASP A 137 -21.22 12.99 19.97
CA ASP A 137 -20.71 12.15 18.88
C ASP A 137 -21.81 11.84 17.83
N VAL A 138 -23.05 11.62 18.29
CA VAL A 138 -24.20 11.33 17.42
C VAL A 138 -24.64 12.58 16.66
N GLU A 139 -24.71 13.73 17.33
CA GLU A 139 -25.05 15.00 16.67
C GLU A 139 -23.99 15.40 15.64
N GLU A 140 -22.70 15.20 15.93
CA GLU A 140 -21.62 15.49 14.98
C GLU A 140 -21.73 14.62 13.72
N GLU A 141 -21.96 13.32 13.87
CA GLU A 141 -22.06 12.42 12.72
C GLU A 141 -23.30 12.71 11.87
N ILE A 142 -24.45 12.95 12.52
CA ILE A 142 -25.67 13.38 11.82
C ILE A 142 -25.46 14.74 11.14
N GLY A 143 -24.73 15.65 11.79
CA GLY A 143 -24.33 16.95 11.23
C GLY A 143 -23.52 16.79 9.94
N ARG A 144 -22.51 15.92 9.94
CA ARG A 144 -21.70 15.62 8.73
C ARG A 144 -22.56 15.06 7.60
N ILE A 145 -23.47 14.13 7.92
CA ILE A 145 -24.36 13.53 6.91
C ILE A 145 -25.34 14.58 6.38
N ARG A 146 -25.85 15.46 7.25
CA ARG A 146 -26.71 16.58 6.87
C ARG A 146 -26.00 17.57 5.95
N GLU A 147 -24.75 17.90 6.24
CA GLU A 147 -23.91 18.76 5.40
C GLU A 147 -23.64 18.13 4.03
N ALA A 148 -23.39 16.82 3.98
CA ALA A 148 -23.19 16.09 2.73
C ALA A 148 -24.47 16.05 1.86
N ASN A 149 -25.65 16.09 2.49
CA ASN A 149 -26.96 16.09 1.81
C ASN A 149 -27.54 17.50 1.59
N SER A 150 -26.73 18.53 1.80
CA SER A 150 -27.11 19.91 1.50
C SER A 150 -27.38 20.15 0.01
N ARG A 151 -28.23 21.14 -0.26
CA ARG A 151 -28.49 21.63 -1.62
C ARG A 151 -27.81 22.97 -1.82
N MET A 152 -27.27 23.19 -3.01
CA MET A 152 -26.72 24.50 -3.38
C MET A 152 -27.84 25.32 -4.03
N LEU A 153 -28.27 26.38 -3.36
CA LEU A 153 -29.26 27.32 -3.88
C LEU A 153 -28.55 28.55 -4.43
N THR A 154 -28.86 28.93 -5.67
CA THR A 154 -28.42 30.21 -6.23
C THR A 154 -29.16 31.35 -5.55
N ILE A 155 -28.41 32.32 -5.04
CA ILE A 155 -28.91 33.53 -4.36
C ILE A 155 -28.61 34.73 -5.27
N ASP A 156 -29.63 35.54 -5.55
CA ASP A 156 -29.55 36.73 -6.40
C ASP A 156 -30.07 38.01 -5.74
N ASP A 157 -30.59 37.91 -4.51
CA ASP A 157 -31.29 38.99 -3.82
C ASP A 157 -30.54 39.57 -2.60
N ARG A 158 -29.34 39.06 -2.29
CA ARG A 158 -28.44 39.60 -1.25
C ARG A 158 -26.96 39.56 -1.64
N ALA A 159 -26.15 40.28 -0.88
CA ALA A 159 -24.70 40.23 -0.96
C ALA A 159 -24.14 38.90 -0.40
N ALA A 160 -22.92 38.57 -0.77
CA ALA A 160 -22.23 37.36 -0.32
C ALA A 160 -21.98 37.40 1.20
N GLU A 161 -22.20 36.29 1.88
CA GLU A 161 -21.97 36.12 3.31
C GLU A 161 -20.94 35.02 3.56
N GLU A 162 -20.39 34.96 4.77
CA GLU A 162 -19.50 33.87 5.18
C GLU A 162 -20.24 32.52 5.10
N GLY A 163 -19.60 31.50 4.54
CA GLY A 163 -20.19 30.20 4.24
C GLY A 163 -20.88 30.08 2.87
N ASP A 164 -21.06 31.18 2.12
CA ASP A 164 -21.53 31.09 0.74
C ASP A 164 -20.42 30.58 -0.19
N THR A 165 -20.82 29.84 -1.23
CA THR A 165 -19.97 29.56 -2.38
C THR A 165 -20.19 30.60 -3.47
N VAL A 166 -19.19 31.43 -3.72
CA VAL A 166 -19.21 32.42 -4.80
C VAL A 166 -18.55 31.85 -6.06
N ILE A 167 -19.18 32.07 -7.21
CA ILE A 167 -18.55 31.84 -8.52
C ILE A 167 -17.91 33.16 -8.93
N ILE A 168 -16.58 33.17 -9.03
CA ILE A 168 -15.80 34.38 -9.29
C ILE A 168 -14.95 34.26 -10.55
N ASP A 169 -14.79 35.38 -11.23
CA ASP A 169 -13.68 35.62 -12.13
C ASP A 169 -12.66 36.46 -11.38
N PHE A 170 -11.38 36.09 -11.44
CA PHE A 170 -10.33 36.92 -10.86
C PHE A 170 -9.11 37.04 -11.75
N ASP A 171 -8.45 38.18 -11.61
CA ASP A 171 -7.20 38.50 -12.29
C ASP A 171 -6.22 39.16 -11.31
N GLY A 172 -5.12 38.47 -11.04
CA GLY A 172 -4.11 38.82 -10.06
C GLY A 172 -2.88 39.51 -10.65
N TYR A 173 -2.43 40.55 -9.95
CA TYR A 173 -1.32 41.40 -10.34
C TYR A 173 -0.32 41.55 -9.19
N VAL A 174 0.97 41.40 -9.48
CA VAL A 174 2.08 41.72 -8.57
C VAL A 174 2.92 42.80 -9.24
N ASP A 175 3.19 43.90 -8.53
CA ASP A 175 3.91 45.06 -9.06
C ASP A 175 3.33 45.63 -10.38
N GLY A 176 2.04 45.40 -10.64
CA GLY A 176 1.33 45.85 -11.84
C GLY A 176 1.45 44.90 -13.05
N GLU A 177 2.15 43.78 -12.92
CA GLU A 177 2.23 42.72 -13.94
C GLU A 177 1.39 41.50 -13.52
N GLN A 178 0.71 40.91 -14.50
CA GLN A 178 -0.06 39.67 -14.29
C GLN A 178 0.91 38.50 -14.13
N PHE A 179 0.67 37.62 -13.16
CA PHE A 179 1.52 36.46 -12.89
C PHE A 179 0.83 35.13 -13.27
N GLU A 180 1.63 34.10 -13.50
CA GLU A 180 1.14 32.77 -13.89
C GLU A 180 0.35 32.11 -12.74
N GLY A 181 -0.83 31.59 -13.03
CA GLY A 181 -1.75 31.05 -12.00
C GLY A 181 -2.60 32.11 -11.28
N GLY A 182 -2.38 33.40 -11.56
CA GLY A 182 -3.14 34.51 -10.96
C GLY A 182 -4.50 34.80 -11.62
N LYS A 183 -4.92 34.03 -12.63
CA LYS A 183 -6.18 34.27 -13.36
C LYS A 183 -7.02 33.00 -13.45
N ALA A 184 -8.29 33.10 -13.10
CA ALA A 184 -9.30 32.06 -13.35
C ALA A 184 -10.65 32.68 -13.71
N GLU A 185 -11.45 31.90 -14.45
CA GLU A 185 -12.84 32.23 -14.80
C GLU A 185 -13.77 31.14 -14.27
N ASP A 186 -14.96 31.51 -13.82
CA ASP A 186 -16.00 30.64 -13.25
C ASP A 186 -15.50 29.77 -12.08
N TYR A 187 -14.58 30.32 -11.26
CA TYR A 187 -14.00 29.60 -10.14
C TYR A 187 -14.97 29.58 -8.95
N ALA A 188 -15.27 28.39 -8.42
CA ALA A 188 -16.11 28.23 -7.24
C ALA A 188 -15.27 28.33 -5.96
N LEU A 189 -15.56 29.32 -5.12
CA LEU A 189 -14.87 29.56 -3.85
C LEU A 189 -15.88 29.61 -2.71
N GLU A 190 -15.71 28.74 -1.72
CA GLU A 190 -16.44 28.81 -0.45
C GLU A 190 -15.77 29.82 0.48
N LEU A 191 -16.52 30.86 0.89
CA LEU A 191 -16.04 31.92 1.74
C LEU A 191 -15.89 31.43 3.19
N GLY A 192 -14.68 31.46 3.74
CA GLY A 192 -14.33 30.91 5.04
C GLY A 192 -13.69 29.52 4.99
N SER A 193 -13.44 28.98 3.78
CA SER A 193 -12.79 27.67 3.61
C SER A 193 -11.27 27.69 3.82
N HIS A 194 -10.65 28.89 3.82
CA HIS A 194 -9.19 29.05 3.86
C HIS A 194 -8.47 28.32 2.72
N SER A 195 -9.17 28.11 1.59
CA SER A 195 -8.59 27.49 0.40
C SER A 195 -7.74 28.49 -0.39
N PHE A 196 -7.94 29.79 -0.16
CA PHE A 196 -7.19 30.89 -0.78
C PHE A 196 -6.20 31.54 0.20
N ILE A 197 -5.40 32.48 -0.32
CA ILE A 197 -4.48 33.29 0.48
C ILE A 197 -5.28 34.00 1.59
N ASP A 198 -4.73 34.01 2.80
CA ASP A 198 -5.32 34.70 3.95
C ASP A 198 -5.79 36.11 3.58
N THR A 199 -6.94 36.52 4.13
CA THR A 199 -7.64 37.79 3.88
C THR A 199 -8.28 37.97 2.50
N PHE A 200 -8.11 37.03 1.55
CA PHE A 200 -8.76 37.10 0.25
C PHE A 200 -10.28 36.97 0.38
N GLU A 201 -10.73 35.88 1.03
CA GLU A 201 -12.14 35.51 1.16
C GLU A 201 -12.93 36.57 1.96
N GLU A 202 -12.34 37.11 3.03
CA GLU A 202 -12.96 38.14 3.88
C GLU A 202 -13.34 39.43 3.12
N GLN A 203 -12.59 39.78 2.07
CA GLN A 203 -12.84 40.98 1.27
C GLN A 203 -13.99 40.81 0.26
N LEU A 204 -14.43 39.58 0.02
CA LEU A 204 -15.59 39.26 -0.83
C LEU A 204 -16.89 39.22 -0.02
N VAL A 205 -16.81 39.09 1.31
CA VAL A 205 -17.97 39.15 2.19
C VAL A 205 -18.61 40.55 2.14
N GLY A 206 -19.93 40.58 1.99
CA GLY A 206 -20.74 41.80 1.85
C GLY A 206 -20.76 42.39 0.43
N LYS A 207 -20.18 41.71 -0.57
CA LYS A 207 -20.16 42.16 -1.96
C LYS A 207 -21.28 41.55 -2.81
N ASN A 208 -21.73 42.29 -3.82
CA ASN A 208 -22.85 41.88 -4.66
C ASN A 208 -22.38 41.25 -5.99
N ILE A 209 -23.28 40.48 -6.60
CA ILE A 209 -23.07 39.96 -7.96
C ILE A 209 -22.86 41.11 -8.94
N GLY A 210 -21.83 40.98 -9.79
CA GLY A 210 -21.45 41.94 -10.82
C GLY A 210 -20.64 43.13 -10.32
N GLU A 211 -20.31 43.21 -9.02
CA GLU A 211 -19.43 44.24 -8.48
C GLU A 211 -17.97 43.96 -8.86
N ASP A 212 -17.26 44.97 -9.36
CA ASP A 212 -15.81 44.92 -9.55
C ASP A 212 -15.13 45.20 -8.20
N ILE A 213 -14.44 44.19 -7.66
CA ILE A 213 -13.83 44.22 -6.33
C ILE A 213 -12.32 44.18 -6.47
N GLU A 214 -11.61 45.10 -5.82
CA GLU A 214 -10.15 45.06 -5.71
C GLU A 214 -9.77 44.44 -4.36
N VAL A 215 -9.28 43.19 -4.41
CA VAL A 215 -8.86 42.42 -3.23
C VAL A 215 -7.34 42.54 -3.11
N ASN A 216 -6.87 43.04 -1.98
CA ASN A 216 -5.43 43.22 -1.73
C ASN A 216 -4.97 42.18 -0.71
N VAL A 217 -3.99 41.36 -1.07
CA VAL A 217 -3.44 40.30 -0.22
C VAL A 217 -1.92 40.37 -0.19
N THR A 218 -1.32 39.73 0.81
CA THR A 218 0.12 39.48 0.85
C THR A 218 0.34 37.99 0.89
N PHE A 219 1.13 37.47 -0.04
CA PHE A 219 1.48 36.05 -0.04
C PHE A 219 2.31 35.70 1.20
N PRO A 220 2.10 34.52 1.80
CA PRO A 220 2.90 34.08 2.94
C PRO A 220 4.37 33.88 2.54
N ASP A 221 5.27 33.94 3.53
CA ASP A 221 6.71 33.75 3.32
C ASP A 221 7.03 32.33 2.83
N GLU A 222 6.22 31.34 3.20
CA GLU A 222 6.36 29.92 2.80
C GLU A 222 5.37 29.52 1.69
N TYR A 223 5.28 30.33 0.63
CA TYR A 223 4.42 30.03 -0.53
C TYR A 223 5.10 29.09 -1.54
N GLN A 224 4.31 28.25 -2.24
CA GLN A 224 4.84 27.24 -3.17
C GLN A 224 5.62 27.84 -4.36
N ALA A 225 5.27 29.06 -4.78
CA ALA A 225 5.98 29.79 -5.82
C ALA A 225 6.97 30.79 -5.18
N GLU A 226 8.28 30.52 -5.28
CA GLU A 226 9.35 31.35 -4.70
C GLU A 226 9.28 32.82 -5.15
N GLU A 227 8.77 33.07 -6.36
CA GLU A 227 8.70 34.40 -6.95
C GLU A 227 7.58 35.29 -6.34
N LEU A 228 6.63 34.69 -5.62
CA LEU A 228 5.47 35.35 -5.03
C LEU A 228 5.59 35.49 -3.50
N GLN A 229 6.51 34.78 -2.85
CA GLN A 229 6.67 34.78 -1.39
C GLN A 229 6.82 36.18 -0.80
N GLY A 230 6.00 36.50 0.21
CA GLY A 230 6.04 37.78 0.94
C GLY A 230 5.65 39.02 0.11
N LYS A 231 5.23 38.86 -1.15
CA LYS A 231 4.89 40.00 -2.02
C LYS A 231 3.43 40.42 -1.86
N PRO A 232 3.14 41.74 -1.91
CA PRO A 232 1.78 42.22 -2.02
C PRO A 232 1.25 41.97 -3.44
N ALA A 233 -0.01 41.54 -3.52
CA ALA A 233 -0.71 41.31 -4.77
C ALA A 233 -2.09 41.94 -4.72
N MET A 234 -2.56 42.40 -5.88
CA MET A 234 -3.91 42.92 -6.06
C MET A 234 -4.65 42.04 -7.05
N PHE A 235 -5.82 41.57 -6.66
CA PHE A 235 -6.72 40.80 -7.48
C PHE A 235 -7.94 41.65 -7.83
N LYS A 236 -8.26 41.71 -9.11
CA LYS A 236 -9.55 42.20 -9.58
C LYS A 236 -10.48 41.03 -9.64
N VAL A 237 -11.50 41.03 -8.79
CA VAL A 237 -12.45 39.95 -8.62
C VAL A 237 -13.83 40.43 -9.01
N GLN A 238 -14.57 39.63 -9.76
CA GLN A 238 -15.98 39.85 -10.03
C GLN A 238 -16.77 38.62 -9.60
N ILE A 239 -17.78 38.83 -8.75
CA ILE A 239 -18.71 37.79 -8.35
C ILE A 239 -19.76 37.62 -9.46
N LYS A 240 -19.83 36.45 -10.07
CA LYS A 240 -20.81 36.11 -11.11
C LYS A 240 -22.08 35.50 -10.53
N GLU A 241 -21.93 34.66 -9.52
CA GLU A 241 -23.03 33.94 -8.90
C GLU A 241 -22.71 33.73 -7.41
N ILE A 242 -23.73 33.78 -6.56
CA ILE A 242 -23.63 33.41 -5.14
C ILE A 242 -24.49 32.17 -4.96
N LYS A 243 -23.93 31.14 -4.32
CA LYS A 243 -24.64 29.92 -3.94
C LYS A 243 -24.58 29.75 -2.45
N MET A 244 -25.72 29.54 -1.82
CA MET A 244 -25.83 29.22 -0.41
C MET A 244 -26.05 27.72 -0.25
N LYS A 245 -25.35 27.13 0.72
CA LYS A 245 -25.59 25.75 1.14
C LYS A 245 -26.84 25.71 2.03
N GLU A 246 -27.94 25.21 1.48
CA GLU A 246 -29.16 24.94 2.23
C GLU A 246 -29.07 23.54 2.85
N LEU A 247 -28.93 23.50 4.17
CA LEU A 247 -28.98 22.25 4.91
C LEU A 247 -30.44 21.79 5.01
N PRO A 248 -30.75 20.51 4.72
CA PRO A 248 -32.09 19.98 4.95
C PRO A 248 -32.49 20.15 6.42
N GLU A 249 -33.79 20.28 6.71
CA GLU A 249 -34.25 20.30 8.10
C GLU A 249 -33.96 18.94 8.74
N LEU A 250 -33.53 18.93 10.01
CA LEU A 250 -33.32 17.68 10.74
C LEU A 250 -34.67 17.20 11.28
N ASP A 251 -35.40 16.47 10.45
CA ASP A 251 -36.72 15.90 10.75
C ASP A 251 -36.83 14.45 10.25
N ASP A 252 -38.03 13.89 10.33
CA ASP A 252 -38.31 12.52 9.91
C ASP A 252 -38.17 12.33 8.38
N GLU A 253 -38.38 13.38 7.57
CA GLU A 253 -38.19 13.32 6.12
C GLU A 253 -36.69 13.19 5.80
N PHE A 254 -35.83 13.96 6.48
CA PHE A 254 -34.39 13.80 6.35
C PHE A 254 -33.92 12.41 6.73
N ALA A 255 -34.43 11.84 7.83
CA ALA A 255 -34.08 10.49 8.26
C ALA A 255 -34.42 9.43 7.18
N GLN A 256 -35.59 9.54 6.56
CA GLN A 256 -36.04 8.67 5.48
C GLN A 256 -35.23 8.83 4.18
N ASP A 257 -34.72 10.05 3.91
CA ASP A 257 -33.91 10.32 2.72
C ASP A 257 -32.50 9.72 2.83
N VAL A 258 -31.93 9.64 4.05
CA VAL A 258 -30.53 9.22 4.26
C VAL A 258 -30.37 7.81 4.87
N SER A 259 -31.47 7.19 5.29
CA SER A 259 -31.45 5.88 5.98
C SER A 259 -32.71 5.07 5.69
N GLU A 260 -32.77 3.85 6.25
CA GLU A 260 -33.98 3.01 6.22
C GLU A 260 -34.91 3.29 7.43
N CYS A 261 -34.59 4.26 8.28
CA CYS A 261 -35.40 4.63 9.44
C CYS A 261 -36.61 5.49 9.06
N ASP A 262 -37.73 5.31 9.77
CA ASP A 262 -38.95 6.08 9.53
C ASP A 262 -38.96 7.42 10.28
N THR A 263 -38.18 7.54 11.36
CA THR A 263 -38.12 8.75 12.22
C THR A 263 -36.69 9.17 12.54
N LEU A 264 -36.52 10.45 12.88
CA LEU A 264 -35.23 11.00 13.31
C LEU A 264 -34.73 10.35 14.62
N GLU A 265 -35.64 9.98 15.52
CA GLU A 265 -35.26 9.30 16.77
C GLU A 265 -34.69 7.90 16.51
N GLU A 266 -35.32 7.14 15.58
CA GLU A 266 -34.80 5.84 15.14
C GLU A 266 -33.43 5.99 14.48
N TYR A 267 -33.27 6.97 13.59
CA TYR A 267 -32.00 7.24 12.93
C TYR A 267 -30.88 7.63 13.91
N ARG A 268 -31.21 8.41 14.96
CA ARG A 268 -30.28 8.75 16.05
C ARG A 268 -29.82 7.51 16.81
N ASN A 269 -30.73 6.60 17.11
CA ASN A 269 -30.41 5.36 17.80
C ASN A 269 -29.56 4.43 16.91
N GLU A 270 -29.92 4.27 15.63
CA GLU A 270 -29.13 3.50 14.67
C GLU A 270 -27.71 4.08 14.51
N THR A 271 -27.59 5.40 14.41
CA THR A 271 -26.29 6.08 14.34
C THR A 271 -25.46 5.83 15.60
N ARG A 272 -26.09 5.86 16.79
CA ARG A 272 -25.40 5.52 18.04
C ARG A 272 -24.91 4.08 18.05
N GLU A 273 -25.73 3.12 17.62
CA GLU A 273 -25.35 1.70 17.55
C GLU A 273 -24.17 1.51 16.58
N LYS A 274 -24.21 2.12 15.39
CA LYS A 274 -23.10 2.06 14.43
C LYS A 274 -21.82 2.68 14.97
N LEU A 275 -21.92 3.83 15.65
CA LEU A 275 -20.77 4.47 16.30
C LEU A 275 -20.20 3.60 17.42
N LEU A 276 -21.08 2.93 18.19
CA LEU A 276 -20.66 2.03 19.26
C LEU A 276 -19.93 0.81 18.69
N GLU A 277 -20.51 0.14 17.69
CA GLU A 277 -19.87 -0.99 17.00
C GLU A 277 -18.52 -0.60 16.39
N SER A 278 -18.43 0.58 15.77
CA SER A 278 -17.18 1.11 15.22
C SER A 278 -16.13 1.35 16.31
N LYS A 279 -16.50 1.99 17.44
CA LYS A 279 -15.60 2.22 18.58
C LYS A 279 -15.18 0.90 19.23
N GLU A 280 -16.08 -0.06 19.40
CA GLU A 280 -15.79 -1.39 19.95
C GLU A 280 -14.83 -2.17 19.03
N ALA A 281 -15.06 -2.14 17.72
CA ALA A 281 -14.17 -2.77 16.76
C ALA A 281 -12.77 -2.11 16.74
N ALA A 282 -12.70 -0.78 16.86
CA ALA A 282 -11.43 -0.06 16.97
C ALA A 282 -10.67 -0.43 18.24
N ILE A 283 -11.35 -0.47 19.39
CA ILE A 283 -10.76 -0.89 20.67
C ILE A 283 -10.30 -2.35 20.61
N LYS A 284 -11.08 -3.24 19.99
CA LYS A 284 -10.69 -4.65 19.82
C LYS A 284 -9.40 -4.75 19.01
N ARG A 285 -9.30 -4.06 17.87
CA ARG A 285 -8.10 -4.04 17.02
C ARG A 285 -6.89 -3.46 17.75
N GLU A 286 -7.09 -2.38 18.50
CA GLU A 286 -6.01 -1.77 19.27
C GLU A 286 -5.52 -2.71 20.38
N LYS A 287 -6.43 -3.41 21.07
CA LYS A 287 -6.09 -4.44 22.05
C LYS A 287 -5.32 -5.60 21.41
N GLU A 288 -5.77 -6.10 20.26
CA GLU A 288 -5.06 -7.13 19.49
C GLU A 288 -3.65 -6.67 19.14
N GLU A 289 -3.50 -5.44 18.64
CA GLU A 289 -2.20 -4.85 18.29
C GLU A 289 -1.28 -4.70 19.51
N ASP A 290 -1.79 -4.20 20.63
CA ASP A 290 -1.02 -4.00 21.86
C ASP A 290 -0.53 -5.32 22.46
N VAL A 291 -1.37 -6.35 22.45
CA VAL A 291 -0.99 -7.70 22.90
C VAL A 291 0.12 -8.25 22.01
N VAL A 292 -0.05 -8.20 20.69
CA VAL A 292 0.95 -8.70 19.74
C VAL A 292 2.27 -7.93 19.88
N ASN A 293 2.24 -6.60 20.08
CA ASN A 293 3.44 -5.80 20.29
C ASN A 293 4.23 -6.24 21.52
N LYS A 294 3.54 -6.51 22.64
CA LYS A 294 4.21 -7.01 23.85
C LYS A 294 4.80 -8.40 23.66
N ILE A 295 4.15 -9.26 22.87
CA ILE A 295 4.71 -10.56 22.51
C ILE A 295 5.99 -10.38 21.69
N ILE A 296 5.99 -9.46 20.71
CA ILE A 296 7.17 -9.15 19.89
C ILE A 296 8.32 -8.64 20.77
N GLU A 297 8.04 -7.72 21.70
CA GLU A 297 9.05 -7.18 22.62
C GLU A 297 9.69 -8.27 23.51
N ASN A 298 8.92 -9.30 23.86
CA ASN A 298 9.40 -10.42 24.69
C ASN A 298 10.05 -11.55 23.88
N ALA A 299 9.86 -11.59 22.57
CA ALA A 299 10.36 -12.65 21.71
C ALA A 299 11.77 -12.34 21.16
N GLN A 300 12.56 -13.38 20.92
CA GLN A 300 13.84 -13.27 20.25
C GLN A 300 13.74 -13.85 18.83
N MET A 301 14.08 -13.04 17.83
CA MET A 301 14.11 -13.43 16.42
C MET A 301 15.13 -12.57 15.66
N GLU A 302 15.79 -13.15 14.66
CA GLU A 302 16.69 -12.42 13.75
C GLU A 302 16.05 -12.31 12.37
N ILE A 303 15.62 -11.10 11.98
CA ILE A 303 14.96 -10.89 10.70
C ILE A 303 15.98 -10.47 9.63
N PRO A 304 16.11 -11.20 8.51
CA PRO A 304 16.96 -10.81 7.39
C PRO A 304 16.48 -9.52 6.72
N GLU A 305 17.40 -8.65 6.33
CA GLU A 305 17.10 -7.41 5.60
C GLU A 305 16.37 -7.69 4.28
N GLN A 306 16.67 -8.80 3.61
CA GLN A 306 16.02 -9.24 2.38
C GLN A 306 14.52 -9.53 2.60
N MET A 307 14.15 -10.05 3.78
CA MET A 307 12.75 -10.29 4.13
C MET A 307 12.00 -8.98 4.34
N VAL A 308 12.62 -8.01 5.03
CA VAL A 308 12.07 -6.66 5.23
C VAL A 308 11.91 -5.93 3.89
N ALA A 309 12.91 -6.01 3.01
CA ALA A 309 12.86 -5.41 1.68
C ALA A 309 11.78 -6.04 0.79
N ALA A 310 11.58 -7.36 0.88
CA ALA A 310 10.51 -8.06 0.17
C ALA A 310 9.13 -7.59 0.66
N GLN A 311 8.91 -7.55 1.98
CA GLN A 311 7.68 -7.08 2.58
C GLN A 311 7.39 -5.61 2.26
N THR A 312 8.41 -4.75 2.28
CA THR A 312 8.28 -3.33 1.93
C THR A 312 7.86 -3.15 0.48
N ARG A 313 8.42 -3.94 -0.45
CA ARG A 313 8.01 -3.95 -1.86
C ARG A 313 6.56 -4.40 -2.03
N GLN A 314 6.15 -5.44 -1.30
CA GLN A 314 4.74 -5.89 -1.32
C GLN A 314 3.81 -4.79 -0.82
N MET A 315 4.12 -4.15 0.30
CA MET A 315 3.31 -3.04 0.84
C MET A 315 3.25 -1.84 -0.11
N THR A 316 4.35 -1.56 -0.81
CA THR A 316 4.40 -0.52 -1.86
C THR A 316 3.46 -0.88 -3.02
N GLN A 317 3.43 -2.14 -3.44
CA GLN A 317 2.54 -2.62 -4.50
C GLN A 317 1.07 -2.62 -4.07
N GLU A 318 0.77 -3.03 -2.84
CA GLU A 318 -0.57 -2.96 -2.24
C GLU A 318 -1.06 -1.50 -2.22
N PHE A 319 -0.20 -0.57 -1.79
CA PHE A 319 -0.51 0.86 -1.81
C PHE A 319 -0.74 1.38 -3.24
N ALA A 320 0.13 1.03 -4.20
CA ALA A 320 -0.04 1.42 -5.59
C ALA A 320 -1.35 0.87 -6.19
N GLY A 321 -1.73 -0.36 -5.85
CA GLY A 321 -3.01 -0.96 -6.27
C GLY A 321 -4.22 -0.20 -5.74
N ARG A 322 -4.19 0.24 -4.48
CA ARG A 322 -5.23 1.08 -3.88
C ARG A 322 -5.33 2.47 -4.53
N LEU A 323 -4.21 3.07 -4.89
CA LEU A 323 -4.22 4.34 -5.63
C LEU A 323 -4.81 4.15 -7.03
N GLN A 324 -4.42 3.08 -7.72
CA GLN A 324 -4.90 2.80 -9.05
C GLN A 324 -6.41 2.54 -9.10
N SER A 325 -6.99 1.90 -8.07
CA SER A 325 -8.45 1.73 -7.98
C SER A 325 -9.19 3.05 -7.79
N GLN A 326 -8.53 4.08 -7.27
CA GLN A 326 -9.04 5.45 -7.18
C GLN A 326 -8.71 6.29 -8.43
N GLY A 327 -8.09 5.71 -9.45
CA GLY A 327 -7.72 6.39 -10.69
C GLY A 327 -6.44 7.22 -10.61
N LEU A 328 -5.64 7.07 -9.55
CA LEU A 328 -4.39 7.80 -9.34
C LEU A 328 -3.17 6.88 -9.53
N SER A 329 -2.13 7.35 -10.21
CA SER A 329 -0.87 6.61 -10.26
C SER A 329 0.02 6.92 -9.05
N LEU A 330 0.89 5.98 -8.67
CA LEU A 330 1.85 6.21 -7.59
C LEU A 330 2.77 7.42 -7.89
N GLU A 331 3.13 7.62 -9.15
CA GLU A 331 3.96 8.75 -9.59
C GLU A 331 3.23 10.10 -9.41
N GLN A 332 1.93 10.16 -9.75
CA GLN A 332 1.11 11.34 -9.53
C GLN A 332 0.93 11.64 -8.04
N TYR A 333 0.69 10.62 -7.22
CA TYR A 333 0.60 10.77 -5.77
C TYR A 333 1.90 11.34 -5.17
N MET A 334 3.06 10.82 -5.59
CA MET A 334 4.37 11.33 -5.19
C MET A 334 4.58 12.79 -5.61
N GLN A 335 4.13 13.19 -6.80
CA GLN A 335 4.20 14.57 -7.27
C GLN A 335 3.32 15.52 -6.44
N PHE A 336 2.09 15.12 -6.10
CA PHE A 336 1.18 15.94 -5.30
C PHE A 336 1.60 16.09 -3.84
N THR A 337 2.18 15.04 -3.26
CA THR A 337 2.56 15.00 -1.84
C THR A 337 4.00 15.42 -1.59
N GLY A 338 4.83 15.54 -2.63
CA GLY A 338 6.28 15.75 -2.50
C GLY A 338 7.02 14.54 -1.91
N LEU A 339 6.37 13.37 -1.83
CA LEU A 339 6.95 12.14 -1.31
C LEU A 339 7.92 11.54 -2.34
N THR A 340 9.13 11.21 -1.92
CA THR A 340 10.09 10.49 -2.78
C THR A 340 9.99 8.99 -2.57
N ALA A 341 10.36 8.20 -3.57
CA ALA A 341 10.40 6.73 -3.45
C ALA A 341 11.27 6.27 -2.26
N GLN A 342 12.35 6.99 -1.97
CA GLN A 342 13.21 6.69 -0.83
C GLN A 342 12.52 6.97 0.50
N LYS A 343 11.87 8.12 0.68
CA LYS A 343 11.11 8.43 1.90
C LYS A 343 9.97 7.45 2.12
N MET A 344 9.29 7.05 1.05
CA MET A 344 8.22 6.05 1.12
C MET A 344 8.75 4.71 1.64
N VAL A 345 9.92 4.25 1.16
CA VAL A 345 10.57 3.04 1.68
C VAL A 345 10.93 3.22 3.15
N GLU A 346 11.54 4.34 3.53
CA GLU A 346 11.92 4.64 4.93
C GLU A 346 10.70 4.67 5.89
N GLU A 347 9.53 5.13 5.43
CA GLU A 347 8.28 5.13 6.21
C GLU A 347 7.63 3.74 6.31
N LEU A 348 7.76 2.93 5.26
CA LEU A 348 7.15 1.59 5.22
C LEU A 348 8.02 0.51 5.87
N GLU A 349 9.34 0.69 5.92
CA GLU A 349 10.27 -0.32 6.43
C GLU A 349 9.99 -0.72 7.90
N PRO A 350 9.72 0.21 8.84
CA PRO A 350 9.35 -0.15 10.22
C PRO A 350 8.02 -0.91 10.29
N GLN A 351 7.06 -0.56 9.43
CA GLN A 351 5.76 -1.25 9.37
C GLN A 351 5.91 -2.66 8.78
N ALA A 352 6.77 -2.81 7.77
CA ALA A 352 7.11 -4.09 7.15
C ALA A 352 7.79 -5.01 8.18
N LEU A 353 8.76 -4.48 8.94
CA LEU A 353 9.40 -5.21 10.03
C LEU A 353 8.37 -5.66 11.07
N LYS A 354 7.51 -4.75 11.53
CA LYS A 354 6.46 -5.06 12.50
C LYS A 354 5.52 -6.16 11.99
N ARG A 355 5.07 -6.09 10.72
CA ARG A 355 4.21 -7.10 10.10
C ARG A 355 4.88 -8.48 10.02
N ILE A 356 6.17 -8.52 9.69
CA ILE A 356 6.96 -9.77 9.72
C ILE A 356 7.05 -10.32 11.14
N GLN A 357 7.40 -9.47 12.11
CA GLN A 357 7.54 -9.88 13.51
C GLN A 357 6.21 -10.41 14.07
N SER A 358 5.11 -9.69 13.87
CA SER A 358 3.75 -10.12 14.25
C SER A 358 3.42 -11.48 13.68
N ARG A 359 3.68 -11.69 12.38
CA ARG A 359 3.40 -12.96 11.73
C ARG A 359 4.20 -14.10 12.35
N LEU A 360 5.51 -13.91 12.49
CA LEU A 360 6.43 -14.94 12.99
C LEU A 360 6.15 -15.31 14.46
N VAL A 361 5.83 -14.33 15.33
CA VAL A 361 5.47 -14.66 16.72
C VAL A 361 4.15 -15.39 16.82
N LEU A 362 3.16 -15.02 16.01
CA LEU A 362 1.86 -15.69 16.01
C LEU A 362 1.97 -17.11 15.47
N GLU A 363 2.74 -17.34 14.41
CA GLU A 363 3.05 -18.70 13.93
C GLU A 363 3.77 -19.52 15.00
N ALA A 364 4.72 -18.94 15.73
CA ALA A 364 5.36 -19.63 16.85
C ALA A 364 4.38 -19.95 17.99
N VAL A 365 3.37 -19.10 18.22
CA VAL A 365 2.28 -19.37 19.19
C VAL A 365 1.38 -20.51 18.68
N VAL A 366 1.05 -20.53 17.38
CA VAL A 366 0.31 -21.63 16.75
C VAL A 366 1.03 -22.96 16.99
N GLU A 367 2.35 -22.99 16.78
CA GLU A 367 3.16 -24.18 17.02
C GLU A 367 3.22 -24.57 18.50
N ALA A 368 3.43 -23.60 19.39
CA ALA A 368 3.57 -23.83 20.83
C ALA A 368 2.27 -24.32 21.50
N GLU A 369 1.11 -23.84 21.02
CA GLU A 369 -0.20 -24.22 21.56
C GLU A 369 -0.90 -25.32 20.74
N HIS A 370 -0.29 -25.76 19.63
CA HIS A 370 -0.87 -26.72 18.69
C HIS A 370 -2.27 -26.29 18.22
N ILE A 371 -2.39 -25.05 17.75
CA ILE A 371 -3.68 -24.51 17.27
C ILE A 371 -4.07 -25.21 15.97
N GLU A 372 -5.13 -26.02 16.04
CA GLU A 372 -5.67 -26.73 14.89
C GLU A 372 -6.77 -25.93 14.18
N VAL A 373 -6.74 -25.98 12.85
CA VAL A 373 -7.78 -25.41 11.98
C VAL A 373 -8.71 -26.52 11.54
N SER A 374 -9.98 -26.38 11.92
CA SER A 374 -10.99 -27.36 11.51
C SER A 374 -11.29 -27.21 10.01
N ASP A 375 -11.80 -28.28 9.39
CA ASP A 375 -12.27 -28.19 8.01
C ASP A 375 -13.44 -27.21 7.86
N GLU A 376 -14.27 -27.03 8.90
CA GLU A 376 -15.36 -26.07 8.92
C GLU A 376 -14.86 -24.62 8.87
N ASP A 377 -13.79 -24.29 9.64
CA ASP A 377 -13.17 -22.97 9.59
C ASP A 377 -12.57 -22.70 8.20
N PHE A 378 -11.93 -23.71 7.62
CA PHE A 378 -11.37 -23.62 6.28
C PHE A 378 -12.46 -23.42 5.22
N GLU A 379 -13.56 -24.17 5.27
CA GLU A 379 -14.68 -24.00 4.35
C GLU A 379 -15.31 -22.61 4.46
N LYS A 380 -15.50 -22.11 5.68
CA LYS A 380 -16.02 -20.76 5.91
C LYS A 380 -15.10 -19.68 5.33
N GLU A 381 -13.80 -19.82 5.48
CA GLU A 381 -12.86 -18.85 4.92
C GLU A 381 -12.86 -18.88 3.38
N ILE A 382 -12.94 -20.07 2.79
CA ILE A 382 -13.08 -20.21 1.34
C ILE A 382 -14.39 -19.56 0.84
N GLU A 383 -15.50 -19.68 1.57
CA GLU A 383 -16.77 -19.01 1.24
C GLU A 383 -16.64 -17.47 1.28
N ASN A 384 -15.96 -16.94 2.30
CA ASN A 384 -15.67 -15.51 2.44
C ASN A 384 -14.84 -15.00 1.24
N MET A 385 -13.73 -15.69 0.94
CA MET A 385 -12.86 -15.36 -0.18
C MET A 385 -13.61 -15.44 -1.51
N ALA A 386 -14.40 -16.50 -1.73
CA ALA A 386 -15.17 -16.68 -2.95
C ALA A 386 -16.19 -15.56 -3.16
N SER A 387 -16.82 -15.09 -2.08
CA SER A 387 -17.74 -13.95 -2.09
C SER A 387 -17.03 -12.65 -2.51
N MET A 388 -15.82 -12.39 -2.00
CA MET A 388 -15.02 -11.23 -2.39
C MET A 388 -14.62 -11.27 -3.87
N TYR A 389 -14.25 -12.45 -4.37
CA TYR A 389 -13.90 -12.66 -5.77
C TYR A 389 -15.11 -12.84 -6.70
N GLN A 390 -16.34 -12.79 -6.17
CA GLN A 390 -17.59 -13.02 -6.90
C GLN A 390 -17.59 -14.34 -7.69
N MET A 391 -17.07 -15.40 -7.09
CA MET A 391 -16.99 -16.74 -7.66
C MET A 391 -17.58 -17.80 -6.73
N GLU A 392 -17.80 -19.00 -7.26
CA GLU A 392 -18.29 -20.13 -6.46
C GLU A 392 -17.15 -20.74 -5.63
N ALA A 393 -17.40 -21.04 -4.35
CA ALA A 393 -16.41 -21.59 -3.41
C ALA A 393 -15.73 -22.88 -3.91
N GLU A 394 -16.51 -23.80 -4.50
CA GLU A 394 -15.98 -25.03 -5.11
C GLU A 394 -14.98 -24.73 -6.24
N LYS A 395 -15.27 -23.75 -7.09
CA LYS A 395 -14.36 -23.35 -8.18
C LYS A 395 -13.08 -22.72 -7.64
N LEU A 396 -13.18 -21.88 -6.60
CA LEU A 396 -12.00 -21.32 -5.94
C LEU A 396 -11.11 -22.44 -5.39
N LYS A 397 -11.70 -23.43 -4.70
CA LYS A 397 -10.99 -24.60 -4.14
C LYS A 397 -10.37 -25.51 -5.21
N GLU A 398 -10.98 -25.63 -6.39
CA GLU A 398 -10.42 -26.37 -7.53
C GLU A 398 -9.23 -25.66 -8.17
N ILE A 399 -9.27 -24.33 -8.23
CA ILE A 399 -8.19 -23.51 -8.80
C ILE A 399 -7.00 -23.42 -7.83
N MET A 400 -7.27 -23.44 -6.52
CA MET A 400 -6.23 -23.36 -5.50
C MET A 400 -5.33 -24.60 -5.46
N GLY A 401 -4.03 -24.38 -5.53
CA GLY A 401 -3.01 -25.40 -5.31
C GLY A 401 -2.94 -25.87 -3.86
N ASP A 402 -2.31 -27.02 -3.59
CA ASP A 402 -2.18 -27.55 -2.23
C ASP A 402 -1.39 -26.61 -1.32
N ALA A 403 -0.35 -25.94 -1.84
CA ALA A 403 0.43 -24.95 -1.09
C ALA A 403 -0.41 -23.71 -0.69
N GLU A 404 -1.30 -23.24 -1.59
CA GLU A 404 -2.19 -22.12 -1.30
C GLU A 404 -3.23 -22.49 -0.25
N LYS A 405 -3.74 -23.72 -0.27
CA LYS A 405 -4.68 -24.23 0.75
C LYS A 405 -4.02 -24.30 2.12
N GLU A 406 -2.77 -24.76 2.17
CA GLU A 406 -2.00 -24.80 3.42
C GLU A 406 -1.73 -23.39 3.96
N GLN A 407 -1.43 -22.44 3.08
CA GLN A 407 -1.27 -21.04 3.47
C GLN A 407 -2.56 -20.46 4.06
N VAL A 408 -3.72 -20.71 3.45
CA VAL A 408 -5.01 -20.27 4.00
C VAL A 408 -5.28 -20.90 5.36
N ARG A 409 -4.95 -22.19 5.56
CA ARG A 409 -5.05 -22.82 6.88
C ARG A 409 -4.12 -22.15 7.89
N MET A 410 -2.89 -21.86 7.52
CA MET A 410 -1.96 -21.14 8.39
C MET A 410 -2.49 -19.74 8.74
N ASP A 411 -3.08 -19.02 7.79
CA ASP A 411 -3.69 -17.71 8.02
C ASP A 411 -4.83 -17.78 9.06
N ILE A 412 -5.68 -18.81 8.96
CA ILE A 412 -6.74 -19.06 9.95
C ILE A 412 -6.14 -19.41 11.31
N ALA A 413 -5.09 -20.24 11.35
CA ALA A 413 -4.41 -20.61 12.59
C ALA A 413 -3.82 -19.38 13.30
N VAL A 414 -3.18 -18.49 12.53
CA VAL A 414 -2.62 -17.23 13.00
C VAL A 414 -3.71 -16.32 13.55
N GLN A 415 -4.86 -16.21 12.87
CA GLN A 415 -6.00 -15.43 13.38
C GLN A 415 -6.52 -15.97 14.72
N LYS A 416 -6.64 -17.30 14.85
CA LYS A 416 -7.00 -17.94 16.12
C LYS A 416 -5.96 -17.73 17.21
N ALA A 417 -4.68 -17.67 16.83
CA ALA A 417 -3.60 -17.36 17.77
C ALA A 417 -3.74 -15.94 18.34
N VAL A 418 -4.15 -14.97 17.52
CA VAL A 418 -4.46 -13.60 17.98
C VAL A 418 -5.57 -13.63 19.03
N ASP A 419 -6.70 -14.26 18.71
CA ASP A 419 -7.82 -14.35 19.66
C ASP A 419 -7.39 -15.04 20.97
N PHE A 420 -6.61 -16.12 20.87
CA PHE A 420 -6.07 -16.84 22.03
C PHE A 420 -5.18 -15.96 22.93
N VAL A 421 -4.24 -15.21 22.36
CA VAL A 421 -3.34 -14.37 23.18
C VAL A 421 -4.06 -13.16 23.77
N VAL A 422 -5.07 -12.64 23.07
CA VAL A 422 -5.92 -11.55 23.56
C VAL A 422 -6.82 -12.02 24.71
N ASP A 423 -7.38 -13.21 24.62
CA ASP A 423 -8.17 -13.83 25.70
C ASP A 423 -7.30 -14.19 26.90
N ALA A 424 -6.03 -14.54 26.67
CA ALA A 424 -5.06 -14.79 27.72
C ALA A 424 -4.49 -13.52 28.37
N ALA A 425 -4.75 -12.33 27.82
CA ALA A 425 -4.26 -11.05 28.34
C ALA A 425 -5.05 -10.62 29.59
N GLN A 426 -4.38 -9.90 30.49
CA GLN A 426 -4.99 -9.35 31.71
C GLN A 426 -5.27 -7.87 31.53
N GLU A 427 -6.55 -7.49 31.56
CA GLU A 427 -6.96 -6.09 31.58
C GLU A 427 -6.73 -5.50 32.97
N ASN A 428 -6.01 -4.38 33.03
CA ASN A 428 -5.75 -3.60 34.25
C ASN A 428 -6.77 -2.49 34.48
#